data_AF-A0A379SUU2-F1
#
_entry.id   AF-A0A379SUU2-F1
#
_cell.length_a   1.000
_cell.length_b   1.000
_cell.length_c   1.000
_cell.angle_alpha   90.00
_cell.angle_beta   90.00
_cell.angle_gamma   90.00
#
_symmetry.space_group_name_H-M   'P 1'
#
loop_
_entity.id
_entity.type
_entity.pdbx_description
1 polymer ?
#
loop_
_entity_poly.entity_id
_entity_poly.type
_entity_poly.pdbx_seq_one_letter_code
_entity_poly.pdbx_strand_id
1 'polypeptide(L)'
;MHSYKDISLVSSNANYDKRQYTIDDDYIISAINLETPAYSTLRGTKVGDHADKVFKAYPANQAHITPEKISYTLGDMYLDFTLKANKVASINMGIPIPGEE
;
A
#
# COMPACT_ATOMS: atom_id res chain seq x y z
N MET A 1 -4.39 -14.36 4.32
CA MET A 1 -4.79 -13.53 3.17
C MET A 1 -6.27 -13.77 2.90
N HIS A 2 -7.10 -12.74 3.01
CA HIS A 2 -8.49 -12.78 2.54
C HIS A 2 -8.57 -11.93 1.28
N SER A 3 -8.96 -12.54 0.17
CA SER A 3 -9.13 -11.84 -1.10
C SER A 3 -10.62 -11.57 -1.29
N TYR A 4 -10.99 -10.29 -1.20
CA TYR A 4 -12.28 -9.81 -1.64
C TYR A 4 -12.19 -9.54 -3.15
N LYS A 5 -13.33 -9.56 -3.85
CA LYS A 5 -13.34 -9.19 -5.26
C LYS A 5 -12.71 -7.80 -5.41
N ASP A 6 -11.60 -7.73 -6.15
CA ASP A 6 -10.83 -6.53 -6.45
C ASP A 6 -9.96 -5.93 -5.31
N ILE A 7 -9.92 -6.53 -4.11
CA ILE A 7 -9.06 -6.11 -2.99
C ILE A 7 -8.43 -7.35 -2.33
N SER A 8 -7.10 -7.39 -2.21
CA SER A 8 -6.43 -8.39 -1.38
C SER A 8 -6.02 -7.79 -0.05
N LEU A 9 -6.48 -8.40 1.05
CA LEU A 9 -6.04 -8.05 2.41
C LEU A 9 -5.06 -9.12 2.94
N VAL A 10 -3.90 -8.64 3.36
CA VAL A 10 -2.96 -9.41 4.16
C VAL A 10 -3.17 -9.02 5.62
N SER A 11 -3.39 -10.04 6.45
CA SER A 11 -3.49 -9.90 7.89
C SER A 11 -2.48 -10.79 8.59
N SER A 12 -1.97 -10.34 9.73
CA SER A 12 -0.96 -11.04 10.52
C SER A 12 -1.19 -10.81 12.02
N ASN A 13 -0.75 -11.76 12.85
CA ASN A 13 -0.65 -11.64 14.29
C ASN A 13 0.77 -11.24 14.76
N ALA A 14 1.68 -10.93 13.84
CA ALA A 14 3.00 -10.43 14.17
C ALA A 14 2.90 -9.09 14.94
N ASN A 15 3.60 -9.00 16.07
CA ASN A 15 3.54 -7.89 17.04
C ASN A 15 2.19 -7.73 17.77
N TYR A 16 1.38 -8.79 17.89
CA TYR A 16 0.18 -8.80 18.75
C TYR A 16 0.49 -8.35 20.19
N ASP A 17 1.67 -8.68 20.69
CA ASP A 17 2.18 -8.32 22.01
C ASP A 17 2.56 -6.82 22.17
N LYS A 18 2.84 -6.11 21.07
CA LYS A 18 3.39 -4.74 21.12
C LYS A 18 2.35 -3.63 20.95
N ARG A 19 1.12 -3.93 20.53
CA ARG A 19 -0.01 -2.99 20.54
C ARG A 19 -1.09 -3.57 21.43
N GLN A 20 -1.29 -3.01 22.62
CA GLN A 20 -2.33 -3.43 23.55
C GLN A 20 -3.73 -3.20 22.95
N TYR A 21 -4.23 -4.18 22.20
CA TYR A 21 -5.65 -4.30 21.86
C TYR A 21 -6.26 -5.31 22.83
N THR A 22 -7.27 -4.87 23.57
CA THR A 22 -7.86 -5.62 24.67
C THR A 22 -8.72 -6.77 24.14
N ILE A 23 -8.23 -8.00 24.34
CA ILE A 23 -8.96 -9.27 24.45
C ILE A 23 -9.79 -9.76 23.24
N ASP A 24 -10.08 -8.94 22.22
CA ASP A 24 -10.88 -9.36 21.07
C ASP A 24 -10.52 -8.53 19.80
N ASP A 25 -9.48 -8.92 19.06
CA ASP A 25 -9.10 -8.34 17.74
C ASP A 25 -8.12 -9.30 17.02
N ASP A 26 -8.65 -10.41 16.49
CA ASP A 26 -7.87 -11.58 16.04
C ASP A 26 -6.83 -11.33 14.92
N TYR A 27 -6.88 -10.19 14.21
CA TYR A 27 -6.02 -9.95 13.05
C TYR A 27 -5.74 -8.46 12.78
N ILE A 28 -4.45 -8.10 12.65
CA ILE A 28 -4.03 -6.76 12.20
C ILE A 28 -3.91 -6.77 10.67
N ILE A 29 -4.53 -5.80 9.99
CA ILE A 29 -4.31 -5.58 8.55
C ILE A 29 -2.87 -5.08 8.36
N SER A 30 -2.02 -5.90 7.77
CA SER A 30 -0.62 -5.56 7.50
C SER A 30 -0.44 -4.92 6.14
N ALA A 31 -1.24 -5.31 5.14
CA ALA A 31 -1.19 -4.74 3.80
C ALA A 31 -2.53 -4.82 3.06
N ILE A 32 -2.74 -3.86 2.16
CA ILE A 32 -3.84 -3.77 1.23
C ILE A 32 -3.26 -3.62 -0.18
N ASN A 33 -3.58 -4.55 -1.07
CA ASN A 33 -3.25 -4.47 -2.48
C ASN A 33 -4.50 -4.17 -3.31
N LEU A 34 -4.42 -3.13 -4.14
CA LEU A 34 -5.46 -2.66 -5.03
C LEU A 34 -5.04 -2.83 -6.49
N GLU A 35 -5.85 -3.54 -7.26
CA GLU A 35 -5.63 -3.78 -8.70
C GLU A 35 -6.79 -3.24 -9.57
N THR A 36 -7.74 -2.55 -8.92
CA THR A 36 -8.95 -1.99 -9.55
C THR A 36 -8.97 -0.47 -9.50
N PRO A 37 -9.54 0.21 -10.51
CA PRO A 37 -9.76 1.66 -10.48
C PRO A 37 -10.92 2.09 -9.59
N ALA A 38 -11.66 1.15 -8.98
CA ALA A 38 -12.83 1.45 -8.13
C ALA A 38 -12.48 2.21 -6.84
N TYR A 39 -11.23 2.11 -6.39
CA TYR A 39 -10.75 2.74 -5.16
C TYR A 39 -9.62 3.73 -5.45
N SER A 40 -9.48 4.74 -4.61
CA SER A 40 -8.41 5.73 -4.68
C SER A 40 -7.75 5.89 -3.33
N THR A 41 -6.46 6.24 -3.33
CA THR A 41 -5.79 6.72 -2.13
C THR A 41 -6.46 7.99 -1.60
N LEU A 42 -6.16 8.35 -0.34
CA LEU A 42 -6.65 9.59 0.27
C LEU A 42 -6.29 10.85 -0.55
N ARG A 43 -5.22 10.80 -1.36
CA ARG A 43 -4.79 11.91 -2.22
C ARG A 43 -5.28 11.79 -3.67
N GLY A 44 -6.21 10.87 -3.94
CA GLY A 44 -6.94 10.77 -5.20
C GLY A 44 -6.24 10.01 -6.34
N THR A 45 -5.16 9.29 -6.04
CA THR A 45 -4.49 8.40 -7.01
C THR A 45 -5.17 7.04 -7.02
N LYS A 46 -5.42 6.48 -8.21
CA LYS A 46 -6.03 5.16 -8.41
C LYS A 46 -5.34 4.36 -9.51
N VAL A 47 -5.65 3.07 -9.58
CA VAL A 47 -5.21 2.21 -10.68
C VAL A 47 -5.68 2.78 -12.03
N GLY A 48 -4.78 2.77 -13.02
CA GLY A 48 -4.97 3.34 -14.35
C GLY A 48 -4.50 4.80 -14.49
N ASP A 49 -4.25 5.51 -13.39
CA ASP A 49 -3.72 6.88 -13.44
C ASP A 49 -2.30 6.91 -14.01
N HIS A 50 -1.93 8.01 -14.68
CA HIS A 50 -0.57 8.24 -15.15
C HIS A 50 0.39 8.52 -13.99
N ALA A 51 1.66 8.13 -14.11
CA ALA A 51 2.69 8.36 -13.08
C ALA A 51 2.78 9.85 -12.66
N ASP A 52 2.60 10.79 -13.58
CA ASP A 52 2.60 12.23 -13.27
C ASP A 52 1.55 12.63 -12.23
N LYS A 53 0.41 11.93 -12.18
CA LYS A 53 -0.62 12.20 -11.17
C LYS A 53 -0.16 11.75 -9.79
N VAL A 54 0.62 10.66 -9.72
CA VAL A 54 1.27 10.24 -8.47
C VAL A 54 2.18 11.35 -7.96
N PHE A 55 3.05 11.91 -8.81
CA PHE A 55 3.98 12.98 -8.42
C PHE A 55 3.31 14.30 -8.06
N LYS A 56 2.11 14.57 -8.59
CA LYS A 56 1.28 15.72 -8.17
C LYS A 56 0.69 15.51 -6.78
N ALA A 57 0.31 14.27 -6.43
CA ALA A 57 -0.29 13.93 -5.14
C ALA A 57 0.77 13.68 -4.04
N TYR A 58 1.96 13.20 -4.43
CA TYR A 58 3.04 12.79 -3.54
C TYR A 58 4.38 13.34 -4.06
N PRO A 59 5.13 14.14 -3.28
CA PRO A 59 6.35 14.79 -3.76
C PRO A 59 7.41 13.81 -4.24
N ALA A 60 7.93 14.00 -5.46
CA ALA A 60 8.91 13.08 -6.06
C ALA A 60 10.24 13.00 -5.29
N ASN A 61 10.61 14.06 -4.56
CA ASN A 61 11.83 14.09 -3.75
C ASN A 61 11.78 13.20 -2.48
N GLN A 62 10.60 12.67 -2.14
CA GLN A 62 10.39 11.73 -1.03
C GLN A 62 10.20 10.30 -1.52
N ALA A 63 10.26 10.07 -2.83
CA ALA A 63 10.02 8.78 -3.44
C ALA A 63 11.33 8.03 -3.73
N HIS A 64 11.30 6.71 -3.59
CA HIS A 64 12.22 5.83 -4.30
C HIS A 64 11.58 5.45 -5.64
N ILE A 65 12.23 5.81 -6.75
CA ILE A 65 11.66 5.70 -8.10
C ILE A 65 12.49 4.72 -8.93
N THR A 66 11.81 3.75 -9.52
CA THR A 66 12.32 2.86 -10.56
C THR A 66 11.40 2.92 -11.78
N PRO A 67 11.80 2.39 -12.96
CA PRO A 67 10.91 2.35 -14.13
C PRO A 67 9.59 1.61 -13.90
N GLU A 68 9.58 0.68 -12.96
CA GLU A 68 8.45 -0.22 -12.68
C GLU A 68 7.71 0.14 -11.39
N LYS A 69 8.22 1.09 -10.59
CA LYS A 69 7.69 1.33 -9.25
C LYS A 69 7.97 2.73 -8.74
N ILE A 70 7.01 3.31 -8.02
CA ILE A 70 7.19 4.50 -7.19
C ILE A 70 6.85 4.12 -5.75
N SER A 71 7.83 4.21 -4.86
CA SER A 71 7.69 3.83 -3.45
C SER A 71 7.86 5.03 -2.53
N TYR A 72 7.02 5.09 -1.50
CA TYR A 72 7.06 6.09 -0.43
C TYR A 72 7.07 5.43 0.94
N THR A 73 7.79 6.04 1.87
CA THR A 73 7.67 5.77 3.30
C THR A 73 6.93 6.93 3.95
N LEU A 74 5.73 6.67 4.45
CA LEU A 74 4.82 7.63 5.07
C LEU A 74 4.70 7.33 6.57
N GLY A 75 5.68 7.78 7.35
CA GLY A 75 5.80 7.36 8.76
C GLY A 75 6.14 5.88 8.84
N ASP A 76 5.35 5.11 9.58
CA ASP A 76 5.51 3.65 9.72
C ASP A 76 4.86 2.85 8.58
N MET A 77 4.29 3.52 7.58
CA MET A 77 3.64 2.87 6.44
C MET A 77 4.48 2.96 5.17
N TYR A 78 4.42 1.91 4.36
CA TYR A 78 4.85 1.98 2.97
C TYR A 78 3.65 2.22 2.05
N LEU A 79 3.90 2.91 0.94
CA LEU A 79 2.96 3.10 -0.15
C LEU A 79 3.68 2.93 -1.48
N ASP A 80 3.28 1.90 -2.22
CA ASP A 80 3.90 1.46 -3.45
C ASP A 80 2.92 1.55 -4.62
N PHE A 81 3.35 2.20 -5.68
CA PHE A 81 2.66 2.23 -6.96
C PHE A 81 3.47 1.41 -7.97
N THR A 82 2.98 0.25 -8.39
CA THR A 82 3.57 -0.51 -9.49
C THR A 82 3.14 0.13 -10.81
N LEU A 83 4.10 0.34 -11.71
CA LEU A 83 3.89 0.97 -13.01
C LEU A 83 3.97 -0.05 -14.14
N LYS A 84 3.05 0.08 -15.11
CA LYS A 84 3.11 -0.61 -16.40
C LYS A 84 2.75 0.37 -17.49
N ALA A 85 3.64 0.53 -18.48
CA ALA A 85 3.49 1.51 -19.55
C ALA A 85 3.17 2.94 -19.01
N ASN A 86 3.92 3.36 -17.99
CA ASN A 86 3.80 4.66 -17.31
C ASN A 86 2.44 4.94 -16.63
N LYS A 87 1.65 3.89 -16.38
CA LYS A 87 0.39 3.97 -15.63
C LYS A 87 0.46 3.10 -14.40
N VAL A 88 -0.26 3.50 -13.36
CA VAL A 88 -0.43 2.72 -12.12
C VAL A 88 -1.17 1.43 -12.45
N ALA A 89 -0.49 0.30 -12.30
CA ALA A 89 -1.06 -1.04 -12.49
C ALA A 89 -1.63 -1.61 -11.19
N SER A 90 -0.96 -1.34 -10.05
CA SER A 90 -1.44 -1.69 -8.73
C SER A 90 -0.94 -0.70 -7.68
N ILE A 91 -1.63 -0.68 -6.54
CA ILE A 91 -1.27 0.12 -5.38
C ILE A 91 -1.20 -0.82 -4.19
N ASN A 92 -0.03 -0.92 -3.57
CA ASN A 92 0.16 -1.68 -2.34
C ASN A 92 0.47 -0.72 -1.20
N MET A 93 -0.22 -0.86 -0.08
CA MET A 93 0.02 -0.04 1.10
C MET A 93 -0.12 -0.86 2.37
N GLY A 94 0.73 -0.57 3.34
CA GLY A 94 0.75 -1.36 4.55
C GLY A 94 1.77 -0.85 5.55
N ILE A 95 1.92 -1.61 6.62
CA ILE A 95 2.99 -1.44 7.59
C ILE A 95 4.03 -2.55 7.34
N PRO A 96 5.34 -2.26 7.37
CA PRO A 96 6.36 -3.30 7.34
C PRO A 96 6.14 -4.28 8.49
N ILE A 97 6.14 -5.58 8.21
CA ILE A 97 6.13 -6.61 9.25
C ILE A 97 7.58 -6.90 9.61
N PRO A 98 8.04 -6.61 10.85
CA PRO A 98 9.40 -6.93 11.28
C PRO A 98 9.67 -8.44 11.17
N GLY A 99 10.76 -8.81 10.51
CA GLY A 99 11.22 -10.20 10.38
C GLY A 99 10.88 -10.90 9.05
N GLU A 100 10.20 -10.22 8.13
CA GLU A 100 10.13 -10.60 6.71
C GLU A 100 11.08 -9.68 5.91
N GLU A 101 12.37 -10.01 5.91
CA GLU A 101 13.37 -9.45 4.97
C GLU A 101 13.53 -10.36 3.74
#